data_AF-A0A7V1M196-F1
#
_entry.id   AF-A0A7V1M196-F1
#
_cell.length_a   1.000
_cell.length_b   1.000
_cell.length_c   1.000
_cell.angle_alpha   90.00
_cell.angle_beta   90.00
_cell.angle_gamma   90.00
#
_symmetry.space_group_name_H-M   'P 1'
#
loop_
_entity.id
_entity.type
_entity.pdbx_description
1 polymer ?
#
loop_
_entity_poly.entity_id
_entity_poly.type
_entity_poly.pdbx_seq_one_letter_code
_entity_poly.pdbx_strand_id
1 'polypeptide(L)'
;MRTLVAILVLACLLAGCRRVETVYPQGSPDEVIQSLEAMVKAGDARRIPDLIYAEDDDMRLALRRFGRLAGRLQELGEAIQKAFPEEVEKLRKDTLAAAERGEATSIMGSLAQSAMKSRRSRRQENPGDSMNLALRRLLVDPYTSFEQASDRFSTVELSDDTAGLLFDGQIILAPFGIMMRRDIDEKWYIVLPLDIPILSKYRPRTAEQWLIAGYLMRAWENVAADLKAKIESGELRSLDAVAQEAGIMLTPPTMMIGIAYSKSLEEGSE
;
A
#
# COMPACT_ATOMS: atom_id res chain seq x y z
N MET A 1 -10.36 5.95 56.93
CA MET A 1 -9.06 5.59 56.30
C MET A 1 -9.23 4.55 55.18
N ARG A 2 -10.00 3.47 55.37
CA ARG A 2 -10.27 2.47 54.31
C ARG A 2 -10.99 3.00 53.05
N THR A 3 -11.87 3.99 53.19
CA THR A 3 -12.59 4.61 52.08
C THR A 3 -11.72 5.56 51.23
N LEU A 4 -10.71 6.20 51.83
CA LEU A 4 -9.76 7.07 51.12
C LEU A 4 -8.79 6.27 50.24
N VAL A 5 -8.38 5.09 50.68
CA VAL A 5 -7.50 4.20 49.90
C VAL A 5 -8.24 3.64 48.68
N ALA A 6 -9.54 3.30 48.82
CA ALA A 6 -10.34 2.79 47.71
C ALA A 6 -10.56 3.83 46.60
N ILE A 7 -10.72 5.11 46.95
CA ILE A 7 -10.87 6.20 45.97
C ILE A 7 -9.53 6.50 45.27
N LEU A 8 -8.40 6.42 45.98
CA LEU A 8 -7.08 6.62 45.39
C LEU A 8 -6.71 5.51 44.39
N VAL A 9 -7.02 4.26 44.71
CA VAL A 9 -6.80 3.11 43.80
C VAL A 9 -7.70 3.18 42.58
N LEU A 10 -8.96 3.61 42.74
CA LEU A 10 -9.89 3.80 41.62
C LEU A 10 -9.47 4.97 40.70
N ALA A 11 -8.92 6.05 41.26
CA ALA A 11 -8.39 7.18 40.50
C ALA A 11 -7.12 6.81 39.71
N CYS A 12 -6.25 5.94 40.24
CA CYS A 12 -5.08 5.44 39.50
C CYS A 12 -5.44 4.50 38.35
N LEU A 13 -6.56 3.77 38.44
CA LEU A 13 -7.05 2.90 37.37
C LEU A 13 -7.71 3.68 36.22
N LEU A 14 -8.17 4.91 36.45
CA LEU A 14 -8.74 5.79 35.42
C LEU A 14 -7.70 6.63 34.66
N ALA A 15 -6.46 6.71 35.16
CA ALA A 15 -5.36 7.39 34.46
C ALA A 15 -4.67 6.51 33.40
N GLY A 16 -5.00 5.22 33.33
CA GLY A 16 -4.35 4.24 32.47
C GLY A 16 -5.13 3.96 31.19
N CYS A 17 -5.14 4.90 30.23
CA CYS A 17 -5.37 4.68 28.79
C CYS A 17 -5.22 6.00 28.00
N ARG A 18 -4.28 6.89 28.35
CA ARG A 18 -3.87 7.92 27.39
C ARG A 18 -3.03 7.19 26.34
N ARG A 19 -3.68 6.72 25.26
CA ARG A 19 -2.99 6.22 24.06
C ARG A 19 -1.98 7.32 23.70
N VAL A 20 -0.69 7.05 23.93
CA VAL A 20 0.36 7.93 23.42
C VAL A 20 0.18 7.87 21.92
N GLU A 21 -0.26 8.99 21.34
CA GLU A 21 -0.38 9.10 19.90
C GLU A 21 1.03 8.97 19.33
N THR A 22 1.29 7.91 18.58
CA THR A 22 2.59 7.71 17.93
C THR A 22 2.78 8.83 16.93
N VAL A 23 3.74 9.71 17.22
CA VAL A 23 4.11 10.82 16.33
C VAL A 23 5.17 10.29 15.36
N TYR A 24 4.90 10.44 14.07
CA TYR A 24 5.83 10.08 13.00
C TYR A 24 6.51 11.37 12.48
N PRO A 25 7.82 11.55 12.69
CA PRO A 25 8.53 12.76 12.29
C PRO A 25 8.64 12.89 10.76
N GLN A 26 8.66 14.14 10.27
CA GLN A 26 8.75 14.47 8.85
C GLN A 26 9.59 15.73 8.61
N GLY A 27 10.49 16.09 9.53
CA GLY A 27 11.32 17.30 9.44
C GLY A 27 12.48 17.19 8.46
N SER A 28 12.84 15.97 8.04
CA SER A 28 13.83 15.72 6.98
C SER A 28 13.38 14.59 6.04
N PRO A 29 13.98 14.45 4.84
CA PRO A 29 13.73 13.32 3.95
C PRO A 29 13.96 11.96 4.62
N ASP A 30 15.04 11.83 5.41
CA ASP A 30 15.37 10.60 6.11
C ASP A 30 14.35 10.26 7.21
N GLU A 31 13.84 11.26 7.91
CA GLU A 31 12.78 11.07 8.92
C GLU A 31 11.49 10.52 8.29
N VAL A 32 11.17 10.88 7.05
CA VAL A 32 10.00 10.33 6.35
C VAL A 32 10.19 8.84 6.05
N ILE A 33 11.39 8.40 5.66
CA ILE A 33 11.70 6.97 5.46
C ILE A 33 11.56 6.21 6.79
N GLN A 34 12.15 6.76 7.85
CA GLN A 34 12.07 6.17 9.20
C GLN A 34 10.63 6.10 9.69
N SER A 35 9.83 7.13 9.42
CA SER A 35 8.40 7.17 9.73
C SER A 35 7.62 6.12 8.95
N LEU A 36 7.90 5.93 7.67
CA LEU A 36 7.26 4.91 6.84
C LEU A 36 7.55 3.52 7.40
N GLU A 37 8.81 3.25 7.73
CA GLU A 37 9.23 2.00 8.37
C GLU A 37 8.53 1.79 9.72
N ALA A 38 8.49 2.82 10.56
CA ALA A 38 7.84 2.75 11.86
C ALA A 38 6.33 2.48 11.73
N MET A 39 5.65 3.11 10.77
CA MET A 39 4.23 2.86 10.49
C MET A 39 3.98 1.40 10.07
N VAL A 40 4.83 0.86 9.19
CA VAL A 40 4.75 -0.54 8.77
C VAL A 40 4.94 -1.49 9.94
N LYS A 41 6.04 -1.33 10.70
CA LYS A 41 6.37 -2.16 11.87
C LYS A 41 5.32 -2.08 12.97
N ALA A 42 4.69 -0.91 13.14
CA ALA A 42 3.71 -0.68 14.20
C ALA A 42 2.29 -1.14 13.86
N GLY A 43 2.02 -1.69 12.67
CA GLY A 43 0.64 -2.05 12.32
C GLY A 43 -0.22 -0.86 11.84
N ASP A 44 0.42 0.25 11.46
CA ASP A 44 -0.25 1.54 11.24
C ASP A 44 -0.24 1.96 9.77
N ALA A 45 -0.44 1.00 8.85
CA ALA A 45 -0.47 1.27 7.41
C ALA A 45 -1.54 2.31 7.00
N ARG A 46 -2.54 2.54 7.87
CA ARG A 46 -3.55 3.59 7.69
C ARG A 46 -2.97 5.00 7.60
N ARG A 47 -1.79 5.22 8.19
CA ARG A 47 -1.12 6.52 8.25
C ARG A 47 -0.06 6.74 7.18
N ILE A 48 0.29 5.71 6.39
CA ILE A 48 1.19 5.85 5.24
C ILE A 48 0.84 7.04 4.32
N PRO A 49 -0.44 7.34 4.02
CA PRO A 49 -0.76 8.49 3.17
C PRO A 49 -0.46 9.86 3.79
N ASP A 50 -0.20 9.93 5.09
CA ASP A 50 0.28 11.17 5.75
C ASP A 50 1.70 11.52 5.30
N LEU A 51 2.46 10.54 4.80
CA LEU A 51 3.80 10.73 4.25
C LEU A 51 3.79 11.10 2.76
N ILE A 52 2.61 11.09 2.14
CA ILE A 52 2.44 11.34 0.70
C ILE A 52 1.97 12.78 0.50
N TYR A 53 2.62 13.46 -0.44
CA TYR A 53 2.25 14.81 -0.85
C TYR A 53 0.88 14.80 -1.52
N ALA A 54 0.04 15.78 -1.19
CA ALA A 54 -1.23 16.01 -1.85
C ALA A 54 -1.23 17.41 -2.45
N GLU A 55 -1.57 17.50 -3.72
CA GLU A 55 -1.60 18.78 -4.44
C GLU A 55 -2.82 19.63 -4.07
N ASP A 56 -3.91 18.97 -3.70
CA ASP A 56 -5.18 19.58 -3.35
C ASP A 56 -5.96 18.74 -2.32
N ASP A 57 -7.09 19.29 -1.86
CA ASP A 57 -7.96 18.65 -0.88
C ASP A 57 -8.62 17.36 -1.40
N ASP A 58 -8.88 17.27 -2.71
CA ASP A 58 -9.50 16.10 -3.34
C ASP A 58 -8.53 14.91 -3.36
N MET A 59 -7.28 15.15 -3.74
CA MET A 59 -6.18 14.21 -3.65
C MET A 59 -5.94 13.81 -2.20
N ARG A 60 -5.93 14.75 -1.26
CA ARG A 60 -5.78 14.44 0.17
C ARG A 60 -6.92 13.56 0.68
N LEU A 61 -8.15 13.81 0.25
CA LEU A 61 -9.30 12.97 0.57
C LEU A 61 -9.13 11.56 0.00
N ALA A 62 -8.73 11.43 -1.26
CA ALA A 62 -8.46 10.14 -1.90
C ALA A 62 -7.35 9.37 -1.16
N LEU A 63 -6.25 10.03 -0.80
CA LEU A 63 -5.17 9.44 0.01
C LEU A 63 -5.65 8.95 1.37
N ARG A 64 -6.55 9.67 2.06
CA ARG A 64 -7.17 9.18 3.30
C ARG A 64 -8.01 7.92 3.08
N ARG A 65 -8.67 7.77 1.92
CA ARG A 65 -9.37 6.53 1.56
C ARG A 65 -8.38 5.40 1.28
N PHE A 66 -7.28 5.71 0.59
CA PHE A 66 -6.18 4.77 0.40
C PHE A 66 -5.61 4.28 1.74
N GLY A 67 -5.46 5.16 2.73
CA GLY A 67 -5.04 4.78 4.08
C GLY A 67 -5.95 3.73 4.72
N ARG A 68 -7.28 3.94 4.66
CA ARG A 68 -8.22 2.92 5.17
C ARG A 68 -8.07 1.58 4.46
N LEU A 69 -7.94 1.59 3.14
CA LEU A 69 -7.66 0.38 2.36
C LEU A 69 -6.36 -0.29 2.81
N ALA A 70 -5.25 0.46 2.92
CA ALA A 70 -3.95 -0.06 3.36
C ALA A 70 -4.05 -0.72 4.75
N GLY A 71 -4.80 -0.10 5.67
CA GLY A 71 -5.13 -0.68 6.97
C GLY A 71 -5.90 -1.98 6.89
N ARG A 72 -6.94 -2.07 6.04
CA ARG A 72 -7.70 -3.31 5.84
C ARG A 72 -6.86 -4.41 5.22
N LEU A 73 -5.97 -4.07 4.29
CA LEU A 73 -5.03 -5.02 3.69
C LEU A 73 -4.02 -5.54 4.73
N GLN A 74 -3.57 -4.69 5.65
CA GLN A 74 -2.73 -5.12 6.77
C GLN A 74 -3.48 -6.09 7.69
N GLU A 75 -4.70 -5.73 8.11
CA GLU A 75 -5.56 -6.60 8.93
C GLU A 75 -5.85 -7.95 8.24
N LEU A 76 -6.03 -7.96 6.91
CA LEU A 76 -6.19 -9.17 6.11
C LEU A 76 -4.89 -9.99 6.06
N GLY A 77 -3.74 -9.36 5.83
CA GLY A 77 -2.43 -10.02 5.83
C GLY A 77 -2.13 -10.72 7.16
N GLU A 78 -2.43 -10.06 8.29
CA GLU A 78 -2.32 -10.65 9.62
C GLU A 78 -3.23 -11.87 9.81
N ALA A 79 -4.50 -11.77 9.35
CA ALA A 79 -5.44 -12.89 9.41
C ALA A 79 -4.96 -14.08 8.56
N ILE A 80 -4.41 -13.81 7.38
CA ILE A 80 -3.82 -14.81 6.49
C ILE A 80 -2.61 -15.49 7.15
N GLN A 81 -1.67 -14.72 7.70
CA GLN A 81 -0.49 -15.27 8.38
C GLN A 81 -0.88 -16.16 9.56
N LYS A 82 -1.91 -15.76 10.31
CA LYS A 82 -2.42 -16.53 11.44
C LYS A 82 -3.14 -17.81 11.00
N ALA A 83 -3.92 -17.76 9.92
CA ALA A 83 -4.74 -18.89 9.47
C ALA A 83 -3.96 -19.90 8.61
N PHE A 84 -3.02 -19.43 7.79
CA PHE A 84 -2.30 -20.22 6.79
C PHE A 84 -0.76 -20.09 6.91
N PRO A 85 -0.16 -20.27 8.10
CA PRO A 85 1.27 -19.99 8.31
C PRO A 85 2.20 -20.83 7.43
N GLU A 86 1.84 -22.10 7.18
CA GLU A 86 2.64 -23.00 6.33
C GLU A 86 2.60 -22.59 4.85
N GLU A 87 1.43 -22.18 4.35
CA GLU A 87 1.30 -21.72 2.96
C GLU A 87 2.04 -20.40 2.74
N VAL A 88 1.98 -19.49 3.72
CA VAL A 88 2.74 -18.23 3.73
C VAL A 88 4.25 -18.50 3.72
N GLU A 89 4.74 -19.38 4.60
CA GLU A 89 6.15 -19.77 4.65
C GLU A 89 6.62 -20.38 3.34
N LYS A 90 5.83 -21.29 2.77
CA LYS A 90 6.12 -21.90 1.48
C LYS A 90 6.23 -20.84 0.38
N LEU A 91 5.26 -19.94 0.27
CA LEU A 91 5.27 -18.91 -0.76
C LEU A 91 6.45 -17.95 -0.60
N ARG A 92 6.86 -17.63 0.63
CA ARG A 92 8.06 -16.82 0.88
C ARG A 92 9.32 -17.54 0.41
N LYS A 93 9.49 -18.82 0.73
CA LYS A 93 10.64 -19.63 0.25
C LYS A 93 10.66 -19.70 -1.27
N ASP A 94 9.52 -19.95 -1.90
CA ASP A 94 9.40 -20.00 -3.36
C ASP A 94 9.78 -18.65 -3.99
N THR A 95 9.41 -17.54 -3.35
CA THR A 95 9.78 -16.18 -3.77
C THR A 95 11.27 -15.91 -3.60
N LEU A 96 11.88 -16.29 -2.49
CA LEU A 96 13.34 -16.14 -2.29
C LEU A 96 14.13 -16.97 -3.32
N ALA A 97 13.73 -18.23 -3.53
CA ALA A 97 14.38 -19.10 -4.52
C ALA A 97 14.24 -18.56 -5.95
N ALA A 98 13.13 -17.90 -6.28
CA ALA A 98 12.95 -17.21 -7.56
C ALA A 98 13.88 -15.99 -7.69
N ALA A 99 14.10 -15.24 -6.60
CA ALA A 99 14.99 -14.08 -6.60
C ALA A 99 16.45 -14.50 -6.84
N GLU A 100 16.88 -15.60 -6.20
CA GLU A 100 18.20 -16.20 -6.40
C GLU A 100 18.44 -16.64 -7.85
N ARG A 101 17.37 -17.02 -8.57
CA ARG A 101 17.43 -17.37 -10.00
C ARG A 101 17.38 -16.14 -10.93
N GLY A 102 17.38 -14.93 -10.40
CA GLY A 102 17.29 -13.68 -11.17
C GLY A 102 15.89 -13.44 -11.76
N GLU A 103 14.86 -14.12 -11.26
CA GLU A 103 13.48 -13.82 -11.63
C GLU A 103 13.01 -12.55 -10.92
N ALA A 104 12.16 -11.75 -11.57
CA ALA A 104 11.64 -10.54 -10.96
C ALA A 104 10.63 -10.89 -9.85
N THR A 105 11.05 -10.77 -8.59
CA THR A 105 10.27 -11.22 -7.42
C THR A 105 9.49 -10.13 -6.71
N SER A 106 9.85 -8.86 -6.91
CA SER A 106 9.06 -7.75 -6.39
C SER A 106 7.82 -7.51 -7.25
N ILE A 107 6.74 -7.03 -6.64
CA ILE A 107 5.52 -6.59 -7.36
C ILE A 107 5.89 -5.54 -8.43
N MET A 108 6.81 -4.63 -8.10
CA MET A 108 7.34 -3.64 -9.02
C MET A 108 8.12 -4.28 -10.19
N GLY A 109 8.94 -5.29 -9.91
CA GLY A 109 9.71 -6.03 -10.90
C GLY A 109 8.82 -6.88 -11.81
N SER A 110 7.78 -7.50 -11.28
CA SER A 110 6.82 -8.28 -12.06
C SER A 110 5.92 -7.40 -12.92
N LEU A 111 5.50 -6.23 -12.45
CA LEU A 111 4.83 -5.20 -13.26
C LEU A 111 5.75 -4.65 -14.36
N ALA A 112 6.98 -4.28 -14.02
CA ALA A 112 7.98 -3.81 -14.99
C ALA A 112 8.28 -4.87 -16.05
N GLN A 113 8.44 -6.13 -15.63
CA GLN A 113 8.67 -7.25 -16.54
C GLN A 113 7.43 -7.57 -17.38
N SER A 114 6.21 -7.40 -16.85
CA SER A 114 4.95 -7.56 -17.61
C SER A 114 4.78 -6.47 -18.66
N ALA A 115 5.10 -5.22 -18.31
CA ALA A 115 5.15 -4.11 -19.27
C ALA A 115 6.18 -4.34 -20.38
N MET A 116 7.31 -4.99 -20.05
CA MET A 116 8.38 -5.30 -21.00
C MET A 116 8.09 -6.57 -21.84
N LYS A 117 7.47 -7.61 -21.26
CA LYS A 117 7.08 -8.88 -21.91
C LYS A 117 5.87 -8.72 -22.83
N SER A 118 5.03 -7.71 -22.63
CA SER A 118 3.91 -7.36 -23.54
C SER A 118 4.36 -7.21 -25.00
N ARG A 119 5.65 -6.91 -25.26
CA ARG A 119 6.21 -6.84 -26.62
C ARG A 119 6.74 -8.14 -27.21
N ARG A 120 6.88 -9.25 -26.46
CA ARG A 120 7.68 -10.40 -26.94
C ARG A 120 7.16 -11.82 -26.69
N SER A 121 6.05 -12.03 -25.98
CA SER A 121 5.54 -13.40 -25.76
C SER A 121 4.02 -13.46 -25.74
N ARG A 122 3.44 -13.91 -26.86
CA ARG A 122 2.06 -14.43 -26.94
C ARG A 122 2.09 -15.93 -26.64
N ARG A 123 2.71 -16.32 -25.52
CA ARG A 123 2.65 -17.70 -25.01
C ARG A 123 1.54 -17.76 -23.96
N GLN A 124 0.65 -18.70 -24.20
CA GLN A 124 -0.63 -18.98 -23.56
C GLN A 124 -0.48 -19.27 -22.05
N GLU A 125 -0.27 -18.24 -21.24
CA GLU A 125 -0.58 -18.27 -19.81
C GLU A 125 -2.03 -17.81 -19.62
N ASN A 126 -2.79 -18.56 -18.83
CA ASN A 126 -4.17 -18.22 -18.52
C ASN A 126 -4.17 -16.93 -17.68
N PRO A 127 -4.81 -15.83 -18.12
CA PRO A 127 -4.76 -14.54 -17.43
C PRO A 127 -5.17 -14.63 -15.95
N GLY A 128 -6.11 -15.52 -15.64
CA GLY A 128 -6.56 -15.79 -14.27
C GLY A 128 -5.45 -16.30 -13.35
N ASP A 129 -4.56 -17.18 -13.84
CA ASP A 129 -3.52 -17.80 -13.01
C ASP A 129 -2.41 -16.79 -12.65
N SER A 130 -2.08 -15.90 -13.59
CA SER A 130 -1.09 -14.83 -13.36
C SER A 130 -1.57 -13.79 -12.34
N MET A 131 -2.85 -13.40 -12.41
CA MET A 131 -3.46 -12.45 -11.47
C MET A 131 -3.63 -13.06 -10.08
N ASN A 132 -4.03 -14.33 -10.02
CA ASN A 132 -4.14 -15.10 -8.80
C ASN A 132 -2.77 -15.24 -8.09
N LEU A 133 -1.69 -15.51 -8.84
CA LEU A 133 -0.34 -15.57 -8.29
C LEU A 133 0.16 -14.21 -7.77
N ALA A 134 -0.10 -13.13 -8.53
CA ALA A 134 0.26 -11.77 -8.10
C ALA A 134 -0.48 -11.37 -6.83
N LEU A 135 -1.77 -11.71 -6.73
CA LEU A 135 -2.60 -11.44 -5.58
C LEU A 135 -2.14 -12.24 -4.36
N ARG A 136 -1.80 -13.53 -4.50
CA ARG A 136 -1.22 -14.33 -3.40
C ARG A 136 0.06 -13.72 -2.87
N ARG A 137 0.97 -13.30 -3.75
CA ARG A 137 2.24 -12.66 -3.33
C ARG A 137 1.99 -11.36 -2.56
N LEU A 138 1.07 -10.52 -3.06
CA LEU A 138 0.67 -9.28 -2.38
C LEU A 138 0.02 -9.56 -1.02
N LEU A 139 -0.80 -10.60 -0.91
CA LEU A 139 -1.52 -10.94 0.32
C LEU A 139 -0.63 -11.56 1.41
N VAL A 140 0.38 -12.32 1.01
CA VAL A 140 1.27 -13.03 1.94
C VAL A 140 2.33 -12.09 2.52
N ASP A 141 2.81 -11.14 1.73
CA ASP A 141 3.89 -10.25 2.14
C ASP A 141 3.67 -8.81 1.61
N PRO A 142 2.63 -8.11 2.09
CA PRO A 142 2.38 -6.75 1.65
C PRO A 142 3.46 -5.76 2.16
N TYR A 143 4.14 -6.08 3.27
CA TYR A 143 5.01 -5.13 3.99
C TYR A 143 6.30 -5.72 4.61
N THR A 144 6.47 -7.04 4.72
CA THR A 144 7.68 -7.66 5.30
C THR A 144 8.91 -7.47 4.40
N SER A 145 8.69 -7.45 3.09
CA SER A 145 9.71 -7.02 2.12
C SER A 145 10.17 -5.57 2.34
N PHE A 146 9.35 -4.72 2.96
CA PHE A 146 9.70 -3.33 3.28
C PHE A 146 10.64 -3.25 4.49
N GLU A 147 10.47 -4.08 5.52
CA GLU A 147 11.37 -4.10 6.69
C GLU A 147 12.81 -4.51 6.34
N GLN A 148 12.98 -5.37 5.35
CA GLN A 148 14.31 -5.76 4.85
C GLN A 148 14.86 -4.76 3.82
N ALA A 149 13.99 -3.89 3.30
CA ALA A 149 14.32 -2.90 2.29
C ALA A 149 14.56 -1.50 2.88
N SER A 150 14.07 -1.21 4.09
CA SER A 150 14.21 0.10 4.76
C SER A 150 15.66 0.55 4.82
N ASP A 151 16.56 -0.32 5.26
CA ASP A 151 18.01 -0.06 5.35
C ASP A 151 18.68 0.21 3.99
N ARG A 152 18.04 -0.16 2.89
CA ARG A 152 18.53 0.04 1.52
C ARG A 152 18.04 1.36 0.93
N PHE A 153 17.02 1.97 1.53
CA PHE A 153 16.58 3.29 1.14
C PHE A 153 17.52 4.36 1.70
N SER A 154 17.84 5.34 0.87
CA SER A 154 18.58 6.53 1.27
C SER A 154 18.06 7.72 0.49
N THR A 155 18.43 8.93 0.89
CA THR A 155 18.05 10.14 0.18
C THR A 155 19.26 10.85 -0.39
N VAL A 156 19.04 11.60 -1.46
CA VAL A 156 20.02 12.56 -1.98
C VAL A 156 19.32 13.90 -2.11
N GLU A 157 19.80 14.91 -1.40
CA GLU A 157 19.30 16.27 -1.54
C GLU A 157 19.62 16.80 -2.94
N LEU A 158 18.60 17.34 -3.61
CA LEU A 158 18.76 17.99 -4.91
C LEU A 158 18.69 19.52 -4.76
N SER A 159 17.88 20.01 -3.83
CA SER A 159 17.75 21.42 -3.44
C SER A 159 17.31 21.52 -1.97
N ASP A 160 17.23 22.74 -1.43
CA ASP A 160 16.78 23.03 -0.05
C ASP A 160 15.36 22.52 0.27
N ASP A 161 14.55 22.23 -0.76
CA ASP A 161 13.15 21.84 -0.66
C ASP A 161 12.83 20.55 -1.43
N THR A 162 13.81 19.91 -2.08
CA THR A 162 13.61 18.66 -2.81
C THR A 162 14.74 17.65 -2.58
N ALA A 163 14.36 16.38 -2.49
CA ALA A 163 15.28 15.26 -2.37
C ALA A 163 14.83 14.10 -3.26
N GLY A 164 15.78 13.33 -3.77
CA GLY A 164 15.53 12.09 -4.49
C GLY A 164 15.64 10.89 -3.56
N LEU A 165 14.75 9.92 -3.73
CA LEU A 165 14.81 8.63 -3.04
C LEU A 165 15.72 7.66 -3.83
N LEU A 166 16.66 7.06 -3.11
CA LEU A 166 17.59 6.06 -3.61
C LEU A 166 17.30 4.69 -3.00
N PHE A 167 17.65 3.64 -3.73
CA PHE A 167 17.66 2.26 -3.27
C PHE A 167 19.02 1.64 -3.60
N ASP A 168 19.76 1.16 -2.60
CA ASP A 168 21.18 0.77 -2.71
C ASP A 168 22.03 1.84 -3.40
N GLY A 169 21.79 3.11 -3.09
CA GLY A 169 22.49 4.25 -3.71
C GLY A 169 22.13 4.51 -5.18
N GLN A 170 21.14 3.81 -5.75
CA GLN A 170 20.67 4.00 -7.12
C GLN A 170 19.30 4.70 -7.16
N ILE A 171 19.06 5.51 -8.19
CA ILE A 171 17.76 6.16 -8.40
C ILE A 171 16.69 5.11 -8.65
N ILE A 172 15.62 5.18 -7.86
CA ILE A 172 14.44 4.33 -8.04
C ILE A 172 13.62 4.85 -9.22
N LEU A 173 13.14 3.97 -10.11
CA LEU A 173 12.37 4.36 -11.31
C LEU A 173 13.12 5.32 -12.23
N ALA A 174 14.40 5.05 -12.50
CA ALA A 174 15.16 5.81 -13.49
C ALA A 174 14.45 5.81 -14.88
N PRO A 175 14.46 6.95 -15.61
CA PRO A 175 15.16 8.21 -15.31
C PRO A 175 14.37 9.20 -14.43
N PHE A 176 13.14 8.87 -14.00
CA PHE A 176 12.22 9.83 -13.38
C PHE A 176 12.48 10.04 -11.89
N GLY A 177 12.90 9.00 -11.16
CA GLY A 177 13.07 9.09 -9.72
C GLY A 177 11.76 8.97 -8.94
N ILE A 178 11.86 8.64 -7.66
CA ILE A 178 10.83 8.99 -6.68
C ILE A 178 11.35 10.22 -5.94
N MET A 179 10.56 11.29 -5.94
CA MET A 179 10.94 12.57 -5.37
C MET A 179 10.28 12.78 -4.01
N MET A 180 10.93 13.59 -3.19
CA MET A 180 10.42 14.09 -1.94
C MET A 180 10.50 15.61 -1.97
N ARG A 181 9.53 16.27 -1.35
CA ARG A 181 9.49 17.72 -1.27
C ARG A 181 9.12 18.20 0.11
N ARG A 182 9.63 19.35 0.49
CA ARG A 182 9.16 20.11 1.65
C ARG A 182 7.95 20.95 1.25
N ASP A 183 6.94 21.01 2.11
CA ASP A 183 5.72 21.78 1.93
C ASP A 183 5.62 22.97 2.90
N ILE A 184 4.57 23.79 2.78
CA ILE A 184 4.35 25.01 3.57
C ILE A 184 4.24 24.79 5.08
N ASP A 185 4.01 23.56 5.54
CA ASP A 185 3.97 23.19 6.95
C ASP A 185 5.34 22.73 7.48
N GLU A 186 6.42 22.99 6.74
CA GLU A 186 7.80 22.62 7.02
C GLU A 186 8.05 21.11 7.13
N LYS A 187 7.13 20.29 6.58
CA LYS A 187 7.29 18.84 6.53
C LYS A 187 7.67 18.34 5.15
N TRP A 188 8.37 17.22 5.15
CA TRP A 188 8.74 16.48 3.95
C TRP A 188 7.71 15.41 3.60
N TYR A 189 7.48 15.26 2.30
CA TYR A 189 6.50 14.34 1.74
C TYR A 189 7.04 13.64 0.51
N ILE A 190 6.66 12.37 0.32
CA ILE A 190 6.90 11.61 -0.91
C ILE A 190 5.93 12.10 -1.98
N VAL A 191 6.47 12.46 -3.14
CA VAL A 191 5.69 12.87 -4.31
C VAL A 191 5.38 11.65 -5.16
N LEU A 192 4.09 11.40 -5.41
CA LEU A 192 3.69 10.33 -6.32
C LEU A 192 4.07 10.72 -7.77
N PRO A 193 4.74 9.83 -8.53
CA PRO A 193 5.16 10.12 -9.89
C PRO A 193 3.99 9.98 -10.88
N LEU A 194 2.89 10.69 -10.64
CA LEU A 194 1.67 10.60 -11.46
C LEU A 194 1.83 11.21 -12.86
N ASP A 195 2.88 12.01 -13.07
CA ASP A 195 3.14 12.73 -14.32
C ASP A 195 4.03 12.00 -15.33
N ILE A 196 4.52 10.80 -14.99
CA ILE A 196 5.31 10.03 -15.95
C ILE A 196 4.43 9.58 -17.14
N PRO A 197 4.94 9.49 -18.38
CA PRO A 197 4.12 9.26 -19.59
C PRO A 197 3.19 8.04 -19.53
N ILE A 198 3.54 7.02 -18.76
CA ILE A 198 2.75 5.79 -18.61
C ILE A 198 1.54 6.01 -17.70
N LEU A 199 1.67 6.86 -16.67
CA LEU A 199 0.66 7.11 -15.64
C LEU A 199 -0.13 8.40 -15.85
N SER A 200 0.45 9.38 -16.55
CA SER A 200 -0.14 10.72 -16.72
C SER A 200 -1.49 10.71 -17.42
N LYS A 201 -1.75 9.70 -18.27
CA LYS A 201 -3.05 9.48 -18.92
C LYS A 201 -4.13 8.92 -17.99
N TYR A 202 -3.74 8.35 -16.85
CA TYR A 202 -4.64 7.83 -15.83
C TYR A 202 -4.60 8.65 -14.54
N ARG A 203 -3.88 9.77 -14.53
CA ARG A 203 -3.83 10.68 -13.38
C ARG A 203 -5.18 11.37 -13.22
N PRO A 204 -5.85 11.26 -12.05
CA PRO A 204 -7.04 12.06 -11.78
C PRO A 204 -6.69 13.55 -11.78
N ARG A 205 -7.50 14.36 -12.48
CA ARG A 205 -7.31 15.82 -12.62
C ARG A 205 -8.48 16.63 -12.10
N THR A 206 -9.62 15.99 -11.85
CA THR A 206 -10.85 16.63 -11.40
C THR A 206 -11.34 16.00 -10.10
N ALA A 207 -12.14 16.74 -9.35
CA ALA A 207 -12.80 16.26 -8.13
C ALA A 207 -13.60 14.96 -8.40
N GLU A 208 -14.27 14.87 -9.54
CA GLU A 208 -15.01 13.69 -9.96
C GLU A 208 -14.09 12.49 -10.21
N GLN A 209 -12.96 12.69 -10.91
CA GLN A 209 -11.99 11.61 -11.14
C GLN A 209 -11.37 11.10 -9.84
N TRP A 210 -11.08 12.00 -8.89
CA TRP A 210 -10.63 11.62 -7.53
C TRP A 210 -11.72 10.88 -6.76
N LEU A 211 -12.98 11.27 -6.93
CA LEU A 211 -14.11 10.58 -6.31
C LEU A 211 -14.27 9.15 -6.83
N ILE A 212 -14.13 8.96 -8.15
CA ILE A 212 -14.15 7.64 -8.81
C ILE A 212 -13.00 6.76 -8.27
N ALA A 213 -11.78 7.29 -8.20
CA ALA A 213 -10.64 6.58 -7.61
C ALA A 213 -10.92 6.20 -6.14
N GLY A 214 -11.53 7.11 -5.39
CA GLY A 214 -11.95 6.87 -4.02
C GLY A 214 -13.03 5.78 -3.87
N TYR A 215 -13.92 5.61 -4.84
CA TYR A 215 -14.88 4.49 -4.86
C TYR A 215 -14.21 3.16 -5.15
N LEU A 216 -13.17 3.15 -6.00
CA LEU A 216 -12.36 1.95 -6.24
C LEU A 216 -11.70 1.50 -4.95
N MET A 217 -11.03 2.42 -4.26
CA MET A 217 -10.38 2.11 -2.98
C MET A 217 -11.37 1.56 -1.96
N ARG A 218 -12.59 2.10 -1.90
CA ARG A 218 -13.65 1.60 -1.01
C ARG A 218 -14.13 0.19 -1.38
N ALA A 219 -14.26 -0.12 -2.67
CA ALA A 219 -14.61 -1.47 -3.10
C ALA A 219 -13.56 -2.49 -2.64
N TRP A 220 -12.28 -2.16 -2.83
CA TRP A 220 -11.16 -2.98 -2.34
C TRP A 220 -11.14 -3.07 -0.82
N GLU A 221 -11.42 -1.96 -0.11
CA GLU A 221 -11.49 -1.90 1.36
C GLU A 221 -12.53 -2.90 1.88
N ASN A 222 -13.71 -2.92 1.28
CA ASN A 222 -14.80 -3.82 1.65
C ASN A 222 -14.43 -5.29 1.38
N VAL A 223 -13.80 -5.58 0.23
CA VAL A 223 -13.36 -6.94 -0.09
C VAL A 223 -12.32 -7.42 0.91
N ALA A 224 -11.34 -6.59 1.27
CA ALA A 224 -10.34 -6.96 2.26
C ALA A 224 -10.96 -7.31 3.62
N ALA A 225 -11.94 -6.51 4.06
CA ALA A 225 -12.68 -6.76 5.29
C ALA A 225 -13.52 -8.05 5.23
N ASP A 226 -14.18 -8.33 4.11
CA ASP A 226 -15.00 -9.53 3.91
C ASP A 226 -14.16 -10.80 3.88
N LEU A 227 -13.05 -10.79 3.12
CA LEU A 227 -12.10 -11.92 3.07
C LEU A 227 -11.54 -12.23 4.46
N LYS A 228 -11.18 -11.20 5.25
CA LYS A 228 -10.74 -11.38 6.62
C LYS A 228 -11.81 -12.08 7.46
N ALA A 229 -13.06 -11.62 7.38
CA ALA A 229 -14.17 -12.23 8.11
C ALA A 229 -14.41 -13.70 7.71
N LYS A 230 -14.31 -14.01 6.41
CA LYS A 230 -14.45 -15.38 5.87
C LYS A 230 -13.29 -16.31 6.26
N ILE A 231 -12.08 -15.78 6.42
CA ILE A 231 -10.94 -16.53 6.97
C ILE A 231 -11.19 -16.80 8.46
N GLU A 232 -11.58 -15.78 9.23
CA GLU A 232 -11.82 -15.89 10.67
C GLU A 232 -13.00 -16.84 11.00
N SER A 233 -13.99 -16.95 10.11
CA SER A 233 -15.11 -17.89 10.24
C SER A 233 -14.77 -19.33 9.81
N GLY A 234 -13.63 -19.54 9.15
CA GLY A 234 -13.21 -20.84 8.60
C GLY A 234 -13.92 -21.24 7.30
N GLU A 235 -14.60 -20.28 6.63
CA GLU A 235 -15.20 -20.46 5.30
C GLU A 235 -14.11 -20.62 4.24
N LEU A 236 -13.09 -19.76 4.28
CA LEU A 236 -11.91 -19.86 3.42
C LEU A 236 -10.81 -20.62 4.17
N ARG A 237 -10.31 -21.70 3.57
CA ARG A 237 -9.39 -22.66 4.22
C ARG A 237 -8.01 -22.77 3.59
N SER A 238 -7.71 -21.95 2.60
CA SER A 238 -6.40 -21.88 1.95
C SER A 238 -6.18 -20.52 1.30
N LEU A 239 -4.92 -20.17 1.03
CA LEU A 239 -4.58 -18.97 0.26
C LEU A 239 -5.19 -19.00 -1.14
N ASP A 240 -5.33 -20.19 -1.71
CA ASP A 240 -5.92 -20.42 -3.03
C ASP A 240 -7.39 -19.97 -3.07
N ALA A 241 -8.16 -20.39 -2.06
CA ALA A 241 -9.56 -19.99 -1.91
C ALA A 241 -9.70 -18.49 -1.66
N VAL A 242 -8.83 -17.90 -0.83
CA VAL A 242 -8.82 -16.45 -0.58
C VAL A 242 -8.58 -15.67 -1.86
N ALA A 243 -7.57 -16.05 -2.65
CA ALA A 243 -7.25 -15.35 -3.89
C ALA A 243 -8.32 -15.54 -4.98
N GLN A 244 -8.95 -16.71 -5.05
CA GLN A 244 -10.08 -16.96 -5.95
C GLN A 244 -11.30 -16.10 -5.58
N GLU A 245 -11.66 -16.08 -4.30
CA GLU A 245 -12.80 -15.31 -3.78
C GLU A 245 -12.58 -13.81 -3.99
N ALA A 246 -11.37 -13.33 -3.70
CA ALA A 246 -10.97 -11.95 -3.95
C ALA A 246 -11.15 -11.57 -5.44
N GLY A 247 -10.72 -12.43 -6.36
CA GLY A 247 -10.90 -12.22 -7.80
C GLY A 247 -12.38 -12.10 -8.20
N ILE A 248 -13.24 -12.96 -7.66
CA ILE A 248 -14.69 -12.92 -7.91
C ILE A 248 -15.29 -11.60 -7.41
N MET A 249 -14.93 -11.16 -6.21
CA MET A 249 -15.47 -9.95 -5.61
C MET A 249 -14.96 -8.66 -6.27
N LEU A 250 -13.69 -8.62 -6.69
CA LEU A 250 -13.07 -7.42 -7.25
C LEU A 250 -13.43 -7.21 -8.72
N THR A 251 -13.78 -8.26 -9.46
CA THR A 251 -14.01 -8.15 -10.91
C THR A 251 -15.14 -7.18 -11.26
N PRO A 252 -16.38 -7.31 -10.73
CA PRO A 252 -17.47 -6.40 -11.07
C PRO A 252 -17.21 -4.92 -10.74
N PRO A 253 -16.78 -4.52 -9.52
CA PRO A 253 -16.57 -3.12 -9.20
C PRO A 253 -15.40 -2.53 -9.99
N THR A 254 -14.33 -3.31 -10.23
CA THR A 254 -13.19 -2.84 -11.04
C THR A 254 -13.60 -2.58 -12.49
N MET A 255 -14.45 -3.43 -13.08
CA MET A 255 -14.98 -3.19 -14.43
C MET A 255 -15.87 -1.94 -14.48
N MET A 256 -16.82 -1.80 -13.55
CA MET A 256 -17.71 -0.63 -13.53
C MET A 256 -16.93 0.68 -13.38
N ILE A 257 -15.92 0.69 -12.50
CA ILE A 257 -15.10 1.86 -12.27
C ILE A 257 -14.16 2.13 -13.44
N GLY A 258 -13.61 1.08 -14.06
CA GLY A 258 -12.83 1.24 -15.30
C GLY A 258 -13.64 1.90 -16.41
N ILE A 259 -14.92 1.52 -16.57
CA ILE A 259 -15.83 2.14 -17.54
C ILE A 259 -16.12 3.60 -17.15
N ALA A 260 -16.47 3.86 -15.88
CA ALA A 260 -16.77 5.22 -15.41
C ALA A 260 -15.55 6.15 -15.57
N TYR A 261 -14.35 5.65 -15.27
CA TYR A 261 -13.12 6.40 -15.41
C TYR A 261 -12.79 6.69 -16.87
N SER A 262 -12.92 5.69 -17.76
CA SER A 262 -12.72 5.89 -19.21
C SER A 262 -13.63 6.98 -19.76
N LYS A 263 -14.91 6.98 -19.40
CA LYS A 263 -15.86 8.02 -19.82
C LYS A 263 -15.46 9.41 -19.31
N SER A 264 -15.08 9.51 -18.03
CA SER A 264 -14.65 10.79 -17.44
C SER A 264 -13.36 11.35 -18.06
N LEU A 265 -12.51 10.49 -18.65
CA LEU A 265 -11.32 10.93 -19.38
C LEU A 265 -11.65 11.45 -20.78
N GLU A 266 -12.64 10.83 -21.46
CA GLU A 266 -13.12 11.27 -22.77
C GLU A 266 -13.80 12.64 -22.67
N GLU A 267 -14.71 12.81 -21.69
CA GLU A 267 -15.47 14.05 -21.47
C GLU A 267 -14.59 15.24 -21.02
N GLY A 268 -13.47 14.98 -20.33
CA GLY A 268 -12.52 16.02 -19.92
C GLY A 268 -11.46 16.39 -20.97
N SER A 269 -11.56 15.83 -22.18
CA SER A 269 -10.62 16.08 -23.30
C SER A 269 -11.17 16.98 -24.41
N GLU A 270 -12.42 17.43 -24.27
CA GLU A 270 -13.07 18.48 -25.08
C GLU A 270 -12.89 19.87 -24.46
#